data_AF-A0A1Y6ME79-F1
#
_entry.id   AF-A0A1Y6ME79-F1
#
_cell.length_a   1.000
_cell.length_b   1.000
_cell.length_c   1.000
_cell.angle_alpha   90.00
_cell.angle_beta   90.00
_cell.angle_gamma   90.00
#
_symmetry.space_group_name_H-M   'P 1'
#
loop_
_entity.id
_entity.type
_entity.pdbx_description
1 polymer ?
#
loop_
_entity_poly.entity_id
_entity_poly.type
_entity_poly.pdbx_seq_one_letter_code
_entity_poly.pdbx_strand_id
1 'polypeptide(L)'
;MFQMDKSNQGGTGAKKGFFYQDYFAALLVTRMLLDREIKGIGCEVFDDIDIYHTDNSITYVQVKTGTVDKDWNLAELKKPRNTTSIGTSKPQSSILHKSLELDRDKSLRSKFILVTDKPIFSSLKYLQIPFHLRCDTDTRDKLISQVDNALGKTFKSGNGNRGEYWVNNTLWEVFYDVSSIGKDIDFNIRKYAEDVLGKLLTIKQVRDLGSLICNEAYRKSQVSKSSGNANEKIIFRKGMIEFVNDHIKVKSGDIKVYPKNRSQRIVNLFHESVKDKCVNQGYKQAFHFSCYRYEYIVDQLLCWIDEILMKPTELINSPSLIKTTEILKDRLKQEDLGKIISKTIFNSILRTESDSQPIPMVLFSVGDKGGFSFDSVNIILKEDSDDELWLSTVELIKDESSIETVIDECASKIKKLILEDIDYARKMILDSKDDSYLYKHNVDDILNTERCFLECVDRFNFSIFFIYNLSNYNNLTTDDELSYDISNHFLKAIDRIDKQMKLTNEVRIGVYFLPIPCCETLVSKFKEKVGCTC
;
A
#
# COMPACT_ATOMS: atom_id res chain seq x y z
N MET A 1 30.55 6.34 -52.69
CA MET A 1 30.74 6.89 -51.33
C MET A 1 29.48 7.65 -50.97
N PHE A 2 28.57 7.05 -50.20
CA PHE A 2 27.32 7.71 -49.83
C PHE A 2 27.61 8.71 -48.72
N GLN A 3 27.45 9.99 -49.04
CA GLN A 3 27.51 11.08 -48.08
C GLN A 3 26.27 10.96 -47.19
N MET A 4 26.44 10.47 -45.95
CA MET A 4 25.35 10.53 -44.97
C MET A 4 25.06 11.99 -44.67
N ASP A 5 23.82 12.40 -44.95
CA ASP A 5 23.32 13.70 -44.60
C ASP A 5 23.36 13.86 -43.07
N LYS A 6 24.06 14.89 -42.57
CA LYS A 6 24.21 15.14 -41.13
C LYS A 6 22.96 15.75 -40.51
N SER A 7 21.92 16.03 -41.30
CA SER A 7 20.67 16.59 -40.80
C SER A 7 19.75 15.47 -40.28
N ASN A 8 19.47 15.46 -38.97
CA ASN A 8 18.40 14.64 -38.37
C ASN A 8 17.00 15.27 -38.65
N GLN A 9 16.85 16.06 -39.71
CA GLN A 9 15.58 16.73 -40.02
C GLN A 9 14.64 15.79 -40.78
N GLY A 10 13.34 15.84 -40.46
CA GLY A 10 12.32 14.98 -41.07
C GLY A 10 12.13 13.64 -40.34
N GLY A 11 11.95 12.55 -41.10
CA GLY A 11 11.46 11.27 -40.57
C GLY A 11 12.36 10.57 -39.54
N THR A 12 13.68 10.78 -39.58
CA THR A 12 14.62 10.22 -38.59
C THR A 12 14.54 10.92 -37.24
N GLY A 13 14.37 12.25 -37.23
CA GLY A 13 14.11 13.03 -36.03
C GLY A 13 12.77 12.67 -35.39
N ALA A 14 11.71 12.53 -36.19
CA ALA A 14 10.39 12.11 -35.71
C ALA A 14 10.43 10.72 -35.04
N LYS A 15 11.09 9.74 -35.66
CA LYS A 15 11.27 8.39 -35.08
C LYS A 15 12.00 8.41 -33.74
N LYS A 16 13.04 9.25 -33.61
CA LYS A 16 13.76 9.42 -32.32
C LYS A 16 12.86 10.06 -31.25
N GLY A 17 12.01 11.00 -31.63
CA GLY A 17 11.02 11.61 -30.74
C GLY A 17 10.01 10.58 -30.21
N PHE A 18 9.38 9.81 -31.10
CA PHE A 18 8.44 8.75 -30.72
C PHE A 18 9.11 7.68 -29.84
N PHE A 19 10.31 7.24 -30.20
CA PHE A 19 11.05 6.27 -29.39
C PHE A 19 11.32 6.77 -27.96
N TYR A 20 11.67 8.04 -27.80
CA TYR A 20 11.86 8.63 -26.47
C TYR A 20 10.53 8.71 -25.70
N GLN A 21 9.44 9.09 -26.36
CA GLN A 21 8.10 9.13 -25.77
C GLN A 21 7.66 7.74 -25.29
N ASP A 22 7.83 6.69 -26.09
CA ASP A 22 7.46 5.32 -25.70
C ASP A 22 8.25 4.84 -24.47
N TYR A 23 9.54 5.18 -24.38
CA TYR A 23 10.35 4.90 -23.18
C TYR A 23 9.87 5.69 -21.96
N PHE A 24 9.50 6.96 -22.13
CA PHE A 24 8.95 7.73 -21.02
C PHE A 24 7.58 7.20 -20.58
N ALA A 25 6.74 6.75 -21.51
CA ALA A 25 5.49 6.07 -21.18
C ALA A 25 5.76 4.78 -20.38
N ALA A 26 6.74 3.97 -20.78
CA ALA A 26 7.17 2.80 -20.03
C ALA A 26 7.67 3.14 -18.61
N LEU A 27 8.43 4.23 -18.46
CA LEU A 27 8.80 4.73 -17.13
C LEU A 27 7.57 5.06 -16.30
N LEU A 28 6.57 5.77 -16.84
CA LEU A 28 5.33 6.05 -16.12
C LEU A 28 4.55 4.79 -15.79
N VAL A 29 4.55 3.76 -16.64
CA VAL A 29 3.96 2.45 -16.35
C VAL A 29 4.67 1.78 -15.18
N THR A 30 6.01 1.84 -15.10
CA THR A 30 6.73 1.30 -13.93
C THR A 30 6.52 2.12 -12.65
N ARG A 31 6.37 3.45 -12.76
CA ARG A 31 5.99 4.31 -11.63
C ARG A 31 4.58 3.95 -11.14
N MET A 32 3.66 3.71 -12.07
CA MET A 32 2.31 3.25 -11.76
C MET A 32 2.37 1.99 -10.90
N LEU A 33 3.17 0.96 -11.21
CA LEU A 33 3.28 -0.24 -10.35
C LEU A 33 3.53 0.08 -8.86
N LEU A 34 4.31 1.12 -8.57
CA LEU A 34 4.67 1.56 -7.23
C LEU A 34 3.68 2.54 -6.59
N ASP A 35 2.86 3.23 -7.38
CA ASP A 35 1.98 4.31 -6.94
C ASP A 35 0.49 3.94 -7.13
N ARG A 36 -0.21 3.67 -6.02
CA ARG A 36 -1.62 3.24 -6.02
C ARG A 36 -2.57 4.34 -6.51
N GLU A 37 -2.15 5.60 -6.51
CA GLU A 37 -2.96 6.72 -7.00
C GLU A 37 -3.08 6.73 -8.54
N ILE A 38 -2.24 5.97 -9.25
CA ILE A 38 -2.27 5.89 -10.71
C ILE A 38 -3.09 4.65 -11.15
N LYS A 39 -4.20 4.90 -11.86
CA LYS A 39 -5.12 3.89 -12.42
C LYS A 39 -4.70 3.39 -13.80
N GLY A 40 -4.04 4.24 -14.59
CA GLY A 40 -3.63 3.87 -15.94
C GLY A 40 -2.79 4.92 -16.65
N ILE A 41 -2.09 4.48 -17.70
CA ILE A 41 -1.26 5.30 -18.57
C ILE A 41 -1.81 5.22 -20.00
N GLY A 42 -2.28 6.34 -20.54
CA GLY A 42 -2.73 6.49 -21.91
C GLY A 42 -1.58 6.87 -22.84
N CYS A 43 -1.42 6.14 -23.95
CA CYS A 43 -0.41 6.45 -24.96
C CYS A 43 -1.07 7.11 -26.17
N GLU A 44 -0.81 8.40 -26.39
CA GLU A 44 -1.44 9.20 -27.44
C GLU A 44 -2.99 9.20 -27.39
N VAL A 45 -3.60 9.41 -26.21
CA VAL A 45 -5.06 9.56 -26.10
C VAL A 45 -5.45 11.02 -26.29
N PHE A 46 -5.05 11.90 -25.37
CA PHE A 46 -5.30 13.34 -25.45
C PHE A 46 -4.05 14.14 -25.79
N ASP A 47 -2.94 13.93 -25.08
CA ASP A 47 -1.62 14.50 -25.41
C ASP A 47 -0.64 13.37 -25.82
N ASP A 48 0.67 13.63 -25.75
CA ASP A 48 1.70 12.62 -26.02
C ASP A 48 1.51 11.40 -25.09
N ILE A 49 1.33 11.63 -23.79
CA ILE A 49 1.00 10.60 -22.77
C ILE A 49 -0.01 11.19 -21.75
N ASP A 50 -0.89 10.35 -21.22
CA ASP A 50 -1.90 10.73 -20.23
C ASP A 50 -1.80 9.84 -18.98
N ILE A 51 -1.84 10.42 -17.77
CA ILE A 51 -1.86 9.66 -16.52
C ILE A 51 -3.23 9.82 -15.88
N TYR A 52 -3.93 8.71 -15.67
CA TYR A 52 -5.24 8.67 -15.04
C TYR A 52 -5.11 8.38 -13.55
N HIS A 53 -5.67 9.24 -12.70
CA HIS A 53 -5.54 9.16 -11.25
C HIS A 53 -6.81 8.65 -10.56
N THR A 54 -6.66 8.16 -9.34
CA THR A 54 -7.73 7.74 -8.42
C THR A 54 -8.69 8.86 -8.09
N ASP A 55 -8.16 10.06 -7.83
CA ASP A 55 -8.85 11.33 -7.47
C ASP A 55 -9.66 11.97 -8.62
N ASN A 56 -9.89 11.24 -9.71
CA ASN A 56 -10.58 11.74 -10.90
C ASN A 56 -9.86 12.92 -11.58
N SER A 57 -8.53 13.01 -11.43
CA SER A 57 -7.68 13.93 -12.20
C SER A 57 -6.97 13.22 -13.37
N ILE A 58 -6.60 14.01 -14.38
CA ILE A 58 -5.73 13.56 -15.48
C ILE A 58 -4.49 14.45 -15.50
N THR A 59 -3.33 13.83 -15.57
CA THR A 59 -2.08 14.54 -15.87
C THR A 59 -1.72 14.37 -17.33
N TYR A 60 -1.71 15.47 -18.06
CA TYR A 60 -1.32 15.52 -19.46
C TYR A 60 0.19 15.73 -19.57
N VAL A 61 0.86 14.78 -20.22
CA VAL A 61 2.30 14.78 -20.35
C VAL A 61 2.64 15.14 -21.78
N GLN A 62 3.48 16.16 -21.93
CA GLN A 62 4.00 16.58 -23.21
C GLN A 62 5.51 16.38 -23.26
N VAL A 63 5.95 15.55 -24.21
CA VAL A 63 7.34 15.14 -24.38
C VAL A 63 7.96 15.93 -25.52
N LYS A 64 9.07 16.63 -25.27
CA LYS A 64 9.71 17.51 -26.26
C LYS A 64 11.22 17.30 -26.27
N THR A 65 11.68 16.57 -27.27
CA THR A 65 13.10 16.27 -27.50
C THR A 65 13.61 16.91 -28.79
N GLY A 66 14.91 17.23 -28.85
CA GLY A 66 15.55 17.84 -30.02
C GLY A 66 14.90 19.14 -30.51
N THR A 67 14.12 19.79 -29.63
CA THR A 67 13.22 20.90 -30.00
C THR A 67 13.88 22.27 -29.85
N VAL A 68 14.91 22.36 -29.01
CA VAL A 68 15.66 23.58 -28.70
C VAL A 68 17.16 23.30 -28.74
N ASP A 69 17.95 24.29 -29.15
CA ASP A 69 19.42 24.15 -29.23
C ASP A 69 20.11 24.29 -27.87
N LYS A 70 19.48 25.03 -26.94
CA LYS A 70 19.99 25.36 -25.60
C LYS A 70 18.91 25.09 -24.54
N ASP A 71 18.92 25.84 -23.45
CA ASP A 71 17.99 25.70 -22.34
C ASP A 71 16.57 26.14 -22.72
N TRP A 72 15.59 25.38 -22.22
CA TRP A 72 14.19 25.76 -22.30
C TRP A 72 13.92 27.03 -21.53
N ASN A 73 13.24 27.97 -22.18
CA ASN A 73 12.86 29.26 -21.62
C ASN A 73 11.45 29.62 -22.10
N LEU A 74 10.89 30.70 -21.55
CA LEU A 74 9.53 31.11 -21.86
C LEU A 74 9.33 31.51 -23.33
N ALA A 75 10.37 32.02 -24.00
CA ALA A 75 10.30 32.34 -25.42
C ALA A 75 10.05 31.07 -26.26
N GLU A 76 10.70 29.96 -25.92
CA GLU A 76 10.50 28.67 -26.59
C GLU A 76 9.14 28.01 -26.28
N LEU A 77 8.60 28.24 -25.07
CA LEU A 77 7.26 27.78 -24.68
C LEU A 77 6.14 28.51 -25.40
N LYS A 78 6.30 29.82 -25.63
CA LYS A 78 5.31 30.66 -26.31
C LYS A 78 5.45 30.66 -27.83
N LYS A 79 6.54 30.11 -28.36
CA LYS A 79 6.80 30.03 -29.80
C LYS A 79 5.69 29.23 -30.51
N PRO A 80 4.99 29.80 -31.51
CA PRO A 80 4.00 29.07 -32.30
C PRO A 80 4.60 27.83 -32.95
N ARG A 81 3.88 26.71 -32.94
CA ARG A 81 4.35 25.43 -33.49
C ARG A 81 3.66 25.03 -34.79
N ASN A 82 2.51 25.62 -35.08
CA ASN A 82 1.77 25.34 -36.30
C ASN A 82 1.73 26.60 -37.18
N THR A 83 1.61 26.40 -38.49
CA THR A 83 1.31 27.48 -39.45
C THR A 83 -0.14 27.38 -39.91
N THR A 84 -0.70 28.51 -40.34
CA THR A 84 -1.97 28.56 -41.07
C THR A 84 -1.78 28.01 -42.49
N SER A 85 -2.87 27.79 -43.21
CA SER A 85 -2.85 27.38 -44.63
C SER A 85 -2.13 28.38 -45.54
N ILE A 86 -1.95 29.63 -45.08
CA ILE A 86 -1.29 30.73 -45.81
C ILE A 86 0.17 30.90 -45.33
N GLY A 87 0.69 29.96 -44.52
CA GLY A 87 2.09 29.94 -44.09
C GLY A 87 2.44 30.90 -42.93
N THR A 88 1.47 31.62 -42.37
CA THR A 88 1.68 32.47 -41.19
C THR A 88 1.64 31.65 -39.90
N SER A 89 2.30 32.09 -38.83
CA SER A 89 2.22 31.41 -37.53
C SER A 89 0.76 31.34 -37.04
N LYS A 90 0.28 30.13 -36.73
CA LYS A 90 -1.05 29.92 -36.18
C LYS A 90 -1.08 30.49 -34.75
N PRO A 91 -1.97 31.43 -34.43
CA PRO A 91 -2.16 31.92 -33.07
C PRO A 91 -2.45 30.77 -32.09
N GLN A 92 -2.03 30.91 -30.83
CA GLN A 92 -2.33 29.97 -29.75
C GLN A 92 -1.88 28.52 -30.04
N SER A 93 -0.89 28.33 -30.92
CA SER A 93 -0.39 27.00 -31.27
C SER A 93 0.89 26.60 -30.52
N SER A 94 1.27 27.36 -29.50
CA SER A 94 2.49 27.09 -28.73
C SER A 94 2.30 25.92 -27.76
N ILE A 95 3.41 25.42 -27.20
CA ILE A 95 3.40 24.35 -26.18
C ILE A 95 2.52 24.76 -24.99
N LEU A 96 2.73 25.98 -24.49
CA LEU A 96 1.99 26.53 -23.36
C LEU A 96 0.47 26.60 -23.63
N HIS A 97 0.07 27.05 -24.83
CA HIS A 97 -1.35 27.12 -25.19
C HIS A 97 -1.97 25.73 -25.28
N LYS A 98 -1.35 24.81 -26.04
CA LYS A 98 -1.85 23.44 -26.20
C LYS A 98 -1.98 22.69 -24.88
N SER A 99 -1.02 22.87 -23.98
CA SER A 99 -1.08 22.28 -22.64
C SER A 99 -2.31 22.79 -21.89
N LEU A 100 -2.53 24.11 -21.82
CA LEU A 100 -3.67 24.68 -21.10
C LEU A 100 -5.03 24.44 -21.80
N GLU A 101 -5.06 24.20 -23.12
CA GLU A 101 -6.28 23.82 -23.86
C GLU A 101 -6.88 22.47 -23.40
N LEU A 102 -6.07 21.60 -22.80
CA LEU A 102 -6.53 20.30 -22.27
C LEU A 102 -7.39 20.46 -21.02
N ASP A 103 -7.30 21.59 -20.32
CA ASP A 103 -8.18 21.96 -19.21
C ASP A 103 -9.54 22.44 -19.72
N ARG A 104 -10.41 21.49 -20.06
CA ARG A 104 -11.71 21.75 -20.69
C ARG A 104 -12.88 20.95 -20.13
N ASP A 105 -12.60 19.86 -19.42
CA ASP A 105 -13.63 19.03 -18.80
C ASP A 105 -13.87 19.55 -17.38
N LYS A 106 -15.11 19.99 -17.09
CA LYS A 106 -15.48 20.52 -15.78
C LYS A 106 -15.58 19.46 -14.69
N SER A 107 -15.68 18.18 -15.08
CA SER A 107 -15.77 17.06 -14.16
C SER A 107 -14.40 16.51 -13.71
N LEU A 108 -13.32 16.97 -14.34
CA LEU A 108 -11.96 16.48 -14.11
C LEU A 108 -11.03 17.62 -13.73
N ARG A 109 -10.07 17.33 -12.85
CA ARG A 109 -8.95 18.24 -12.59
C ARG A 109 -7.81 17.95 -13.58
N SER A 110 -7.36 18.96 -14.31
CA SER A 110 -6.21 18.83 -15.23
C SER A 110 -4.89 19.21 -14.54
N LYS A 111 -3.91 18.31 -14.60
CA LYS A 111 -2.50 18.52 -14.22
C LYS A 111 -1.63 18.40 -15.47
N PHE A 112 -0.39 18.90 -15.42
CA PHE A 112 0.50 18.92 -16.59
C PHE A 112 1.92 18.49 -16.22
N ILE A 113 2.58 17.77 -17.13
CA ILE A 113 4.02 17.49 -17.05
C ILE A 113 4.66 17.84 -18.38
N LEU A 114 5.74 18.62 -18.33
CA LEU A 114 6.63 18.83 -19.46
C LEU A 114 7.88 17.97 -19.29
N VAL A 115 8.25 17.22 -20.33
CA VAL A 115 9.41 16.33 -20.33
C VAL A 115 10.35 16.72 -21.44
N THR A 116 11.61 17.02 -21.11
CA THR A 116 12.58 17.52 -22.10
C THR A 116 13.94 16.85 -22.01
N ASP A 117 14.68 16.89 -23.12
CA ASP A 117 16.06 16.39 -23.24
C ASP A 117 17.14 17.46 -22.99
N LYS A 118 16.69 18.70 -22.75
CA LYS A 118 17.52 19.86 -22.45
C LYS A 118 17.11 20.48 -21.12
N PRO A 119 18.06 21.10 -20.39
CA PRO A 119 17.77 21.74 -19.12
C PRO A 119 16.87 22.96 -19.30
N ILE A 120 16.37 23.48 -18.17
CA ILE A 120 15.52 24.67 -18.15
C ILE A 120 16.26 25.87 -17.59
N PHE A 121 15.90 27.04 -18.08
CA PHE A 121 16.41 28.32 -17.61
C PHE A 121 15.95 28.60 -16.17
N SER A 122 16.73 29.41 -15.43
CA SER A 122 16.47 29.70 -14.01
C SER A 122 15.05 30.22 -13.73
N SER A 123 14.46 30.97 -14.67
CA SER A 123 13.09 31.49 -14.56
C SER A 123 12.01 30.40 -14.50
N LEU A 124 12.29 29.18 -14.96
CA LEU A 124 11.34 28.07 -14.99
C LEU A 124 11.59 27.04 -13.87
N LYS A 125 12.65 27.20 -13.07
CA LYS A 125 13.05 26.24 -12.03
C LYS A 125 11.96 25.90 -11.01
N TYR A 126 11.04 26.83 -10.77
CA TYR A 126 9.87 26.57 -9.92
C TYR A 126 9.07 25.33 -10.37
N LEU A 127 8.99 25.07 -11.69
CA LEU A 127 8.26 23.93 -12.24
C LEU A 127 8.94 22.57 -11.97
N GLN A 128 10.23 22.55 -11.60
CA GLN A 128 10.91 21.31 -11.18
C GLN A 128 10.66 20.95 -9.71
N ILE A 129 10.06 21.86 -8.94
CA ILE A 129 9.76 21.61 -7.52
C ILE A 129 8.51 20.72 -7.44
N PRO A 130 8.59 19.54 -6.78
CA PRO A 130 7.44 18.68 -6.54
C PRO A 130 6.28 19.43 -5.86
N PHE A 131 5.03 19.11 -6.22
CA PHE A 131 3.87 19.87 -5.75
C PHE A 131 3.79 20.02 -4.22
N HIS A 132 4.08 18.96 -3.47
CA HIS A 132 4.01 18.94 -1.99
C HIS A 132 5.13 19.75 -1.31
N LEU A 133 6.17 20.15 -2.05
CA LEU A 133 7.28 20.99 -1.55
C LEU A 133 7.15 22.44 -2.00
N ARG A 134 6.13 22.78 -2.79
CA ARG A 134 5.92 24.14 -3.26
C ARG A 134 5.44 25.03 -2.12
N CYS A 135 6.01 26.22 -2.08
CA CYS A 135 5.63 27.29 -1.18
C CYS A 135 5.43 28.59 -1.98
N ASP A 136 4.61 29.48 -1.46
CA ASP A 136 4.40 30.79 -2.05
C ASP A 136 5.69 31.60 -1.95
N THR A 137 6.22 32.01 -3.10
CA THR A 137 7.49 32.71 -3.21
C THR A 137 7.41 33.78 -4.30
N ASP A 138 8.24 34.81 -4.21
CA ASP A 138 8.38 35.82 -5.27
C ASP A 138 8.71 35.21 -6.64
N THR A 139 9.38 34.04 -6.65
CA THR A 139 9.72 33.32 -7.88
C THR A 139 8.48 32.74 -8.55
N ARG A 140 7.53 32.21 -7.76
CA ARG A 140 6.22 31.73 -8.25
C ARG A 140 5.44 32.86 -8.92
N ASP A 141 5.28 33.99 -8.23
CA ASP A 141 4.43 35.09 -8.71
C ASP A 141 5.00 35.77 -9.95
N LYS A 142 6.34 35.88 -10.02
CA LYS A 142 7.04 36.32 -11.23
C LYS A 142 6.78 35.37 -12.40
N LEU A 143 6.84 34.05 -12.17
CA LEU A 143 6.55 33.06 -13.20
C LEU A 143 5.09 33.12 -13.66
N ILE A 144 4.14 33.28 -12.75
CA ILE A 144 2.70 33.45 -13.08
C ILE A 144 2.53 34.65 -14.03
N SER A 145 3.07 35.81 -13.64
CA SER A 145 2.99 37.03 -14.45
C SER A 145 3.61 36.85 -15.84
N GLN A 146 4.74 36.13 -15.91
CA GLN A 146 5.41 35.81 -17.16
C GLN A 146 4.57 34.87 -18.05
N VAL A 147 4.00 33.82 -17.47
CA VAL A 147 3.14 32.86 -18.18
C VAL A 147 1.86 33.54 -18.68
N ASP A 148 1.20 34.38 -17.87
CA ASP A 148 0.01 35.11 -18.31
C ASP A 148 0.30 36.06 -19.47
N ASN A 149 1.44 36.75 -19.43
CA ASN A 149 1.90 37.55 -20.56
C ASN A 149 2.16 36.70 -21.81
N ALA A 150 2.69 35.48 -21.65
CA ALA A 150 2.95 34.55 -22.74
C ALA A 150 1.68 33.94 -23.36
N LEU A 151 0.62 33.73 -22.56
CA LEU A 151 -0.72 33.32 -23.02
C LEU A 151 -1.46 34.46 -23.75
N GLY A 152 -1.11 35.71 -23.46
CA GLY A 152 -1.79 36.88 -23.98
C GLY A 152 -3.09 37.19 -23.24
N LYS A 153 -3.66 38.37 -23.52
CA LYS A 153 -4.74 38.96 -22.70
C LYS A 153 -6.05 38.19 -22.71
N THR A 154 -6.35 37.47 -23.79
CA THR A 154 -7.70 36.91 -24.03
C THR A 154 -7.78 35.40 -23.86
N PHE A 155 -6.65 34.68 -23.92
CA PHE A 155 -6.67 33.22 -23.88
C PHE A 155 -7.02 32.69 -22.49
N LYS A 156 -7.96 31.76 -22.41
CA LYS A 156 -8.31 31.00 -21.21
C LYS A 156 -8.55 29.55 -21.61
N SER A 157 -8.37 28.63 -20.67
CA SER A 157 -8.76 27.23 -20.87
C SER A 157 -10.29 27.08 -21.04
N GLY A 158 -10.76 25.89 -21.40
CA GLY A 158 -12.20 25.59 -21.47
C GLY A 158 -12.90 25.70 -20.12
N ASN A 159 -12.16 25.52 -19.02
CA ASN A 159 -12.64 25.74 -17.64
C ASN A 159 -12.43 27.18 -17.14
N GLY A 160 -11.92 28.09 -17.98
CA GLY A 160 -11.73 29.51 -17.63
C GLY A 160 -10.44 29.82 -16.89
N ASN A 161 -9.54 28.85 -16.73
CA ASN A 161 -8.25 28.99 -16.05
C ASN A 161 -7.19 29.67 -16.93
N ARG A 162 -6.12 30.15 -16.27
CA ARG A 162 -5.03 30.95 -16.87
C ARG A 162 -3.64 30.57 -16.34
N GLY A 163 -2.67 31.49 -16.41
CA GLY A 163 -1.28 31.26 -16.05
C GLY A 163 -1.07 30.75 -14.63
N GLU A 164 -1.79 31.29 -13.64
CA GLU A 164 -1.70 30.81 -12.25
C GLU A 164 -2.04 29.32 -12.12
N TYR A 165 -3.18 28.90 -12.70
CA TYR A 165 -3.58 27.50 -12.67
C TYR A 165 -2.54 26.61 -13.34
N TRP A 166 -2.04 27.02 -14.51
CA TRP A 166 -1.02 26.25 -15.23
C TRP A 166 0.26 26.12 -14.40
N VAL A 167 0.79 27.21 -13.85
CA VAL A 167 2.02 27.19 -13.02
C VAL A 167 1.84 26.27 -11.80
N ASN A 168 0.72 26.38 -11.11
CA ASN A 168 0.47 25.61 -9.89
C ASN A 168 0.21 24.12 -10.15
N ASN A 169 -0.23 23.75 -11.35
CA ASN A 169 -0.55 22.37 -11.72
C ASN A 169 0.41 21.76 -12.76
N THR A 170 1.56 22.40 -13.05
CA THR A 170 2.57 21.89 -14.00
C THR A 170 3.86 21.46 -13.29
N LEU A 171 4.37 20.27 -13.60
CA LEU A 171 5.74 19.84 -13.30
C LEU A 171 6.61 19.82 -14.56
N TRP A 172 7.92 19.91 -14.37
CA TRP A 172 8.91 19.78 -15.44
C TRP A 172 9.96 18.73 -15.08
N GLU A 173 10.11 17.70 -15.91
CA GLU A 173 11.15 16.68 -15.79
C GLU A 173 12.14 16.77 -16.94
N VAL A 174 13.43 16.55 -16.66
CA VAL A 174 14.51 16.62 -17.66
C VAL A 174 15.27 15.29 -17.66
N PHE A 175 15.31 14.63 -18.81
CA PHE A 175 16.14 13.43 -19.03
C PHE A 175 17.00 13.62 -20.26
N TYR A 176 18.32 13.62 -20.12
CA TYR A 176 19.23 13.92 -21.23
C TYR A 176 19.23 12.86 -22.33
N ASP A 177 18.85 11.62 -22.00
CA ASP A 177 18.83 10.50 -22.93
C ASP A 177 17.92 9.36 -22.45
N VAL A 178 17.62 8.45 -23.36
CA VAL A 178 16.78 7.26 -23.11
C VAL A 178 17.46 6.27 -22.15
N SER A 179 18.80 6.24 -22.08
CA SER A 179 19.49 5.34 -21.14
C SER A 179 19.22 5.73 -19.69
N SER A 180 19.06 7.03 -19.40
CA SER A 180 18.69 7.52 -18.07
C SER A 180 17.27 7.07 -17.71
N ILE A 181 16.32 7.17 -18.64
CA ILE A 181 14.95 6.66 -18.47
C ILE A 181 14.96 5.14 -18.23
N GLY A 182 15.77 4.40 -18.99
CA GLY A 182 15.92 2.95 -18.85
C GLY A 182 16.45 2.52 -17.47
N LYS A 183 17.34 3.30 -16.86
CA LYS A 183 17.82 3.03 -15.49
C LYS A 183 16.71 3.20 -14.45
N ASP A 184 15.85 4.20 -14.61
CA ASP A 184 14.73 4.42 -13.71
C ASP A 184 13.65 3.34 -13.87
N ILE A 185 13.43 2.85 -15.09
CA ILE A 185 12.60 1.65 -15.36
C ILE A 185 13.17 0.44 -14.61
N ASP A 186 14.46 0.15 -14.78
CA ASP A 186 15.13 -0.96 -14.10
C ASP A 186 15.03 -0.84 -12.58
N PHE A 187 15.21 0.37 -12.04
CA PHE A 187 15.09 0.67 -10.61
C PHE A 187 13.66 0.41 -10.10
N ASN A 188 12.65 0.92 -10.79
CA ASN A 188 11.25 0.76 -10.38
C ASN A 188 10.81 -0.72 -10.42
N ILE A 189 11.27 -1.48 -11.42
CA ILE A 189 10.99 -2.92 -11.51
C ILE A 189 11.62 -3.68 -10.35
N ARG A 190 12.89 -3.40 -10.01
CA ARG A 190 13.54 -4.01 -8.83
C ARG A 190 12.77 -3.67 -7.57
N LYS A 191 12.46 -2.40 -7.37
CA LYS A 191 11.73 -1.92 -6.21
C LYS A 191 10.36 -2.57 -6.09
N TYR A 192 9.64 -2.74 -7.20
CA TYR A 192 8.36 -3.43 -7.21
C TYR A 192 8.53 -4.91 -6.85
N ALA A 193 9.49 -5.61 -7.45
CA ALA A 193 9.76 -7.01 -7.14
C ALA A 193 10.15 -7.20 -5.67
N GLU A 194 11.03 -6.35 -5.14
CA GLU A 194 11.56 -6.43 -3.79
C GLU A 194 10.52 -6.02 -2.74
N ASP A 195 9.94 -4.84 -2.89
CA ASP A 195 9.06 -4.27 -1.86
C ASP A 195 7.65 -4.86 -1.94
N VAL A 196 7.10 -5.13 -3.14
CA VAL A 196 5.70 -5.56 -3.30
C VAL A 196 5.56 -7.08 -3.37
N LEU A 197 6.51 -7.77 -4.01
CA LEU A 197 6.48 -9.22 -4.20
C LEU A 197 7.46 -9.98 -3.30
N GLY A 198 8.38 -9.29 -2.63
CA GLY A 198 9.38 -9.92 -1.78
C GLY A 198 10.38 -10.77 -2.54
N LYS A 199 10.63 -10.44 -3.82
CA LYS A 199 11.46 -11.20 -4.76
C LYS A 199 12.68 -10.41 -5.19
N LEU A 200 13.82 -11.10 -5.27
CA LEU A 200 15.03 -10.56 -5.89
C LEU A 200 15.11 -10.95 -7.37
N LEU A 201 15.32 -9.96 -8.23
CA LEU A 201 15.52 -10.18 -9.66
C LEU A 201 16.99 -9.97 -10.03
N THR A 202 17.51 -10.86 -10.87
CA THR A 202 18.81 -10.67 -11.51
C THR A 202 18.78 -9.48 -12.47
N ILE A 203 19.96 -8.92 -12.80
CA ILE A 203 20.06 -7.82 -13.76
C ILE A 203 19.44 -8.16 -15.11
N LYS A 204 19.58 -9.40 -15.57
CA LYS A 204 18.99 -9.86 -16.83
C LYS A 204 17.46 -9.87 -16.76
N GLN A 205 16.88 -10.44 -15.71
CA GLN A 205 15.42 -10.50 -15.54
C GLN A 205 14.79 -9.10 -15.51
N VAL A 206 15.41 -8.15 -14.82
CA VAL A 206 14.94 -6.76 -14.75
C VAL A 206 14.92 -6.13 -16.14
N ARG A 207 16.01 -6.26 -16.90
CA ARG A 207 16.12 -5.66 -18.26
C ARG A 207 15.18 -6.31 -19.27
N ASP A 208 15.04 -7.64 -19.21
CA ASP A 208 14.13 -8.39 -20.06
C ASP A 208 12.68 -7.91 -19.81
N LEU A 209 12.28 -7.78 -18.53
CA LEU A 209 10.96 -7.28 -18.15
C LEU A 209 10.76 -5.79 -18.52
N GLY A 210 11.77 -4.95 -18.33
CA GLY A 210 11.72 -3.55 -18.76
C GLY A 210 11.49 -3.41 -20.26
N SER A 211 12.13 -4.26 -21.05
CA SER A 211 11.93 -4.31 -22.50
C SER A 211 10.51 -4.76 -22.88
N LEU A 212 9.93 -5.71 -22.15
CA LEU A 212 8.54 -6.13 -22.34
C LEU A 212 7.54 -5.00 -22.02
N ILE A 213 7.76 -4.25 -20.94
CA ILE A 213 6.92 -3.10 -20.59
C ILE A 213 7.03 -1.99 -21.65
N CYS A 214 8.24 -1.71 -22.16
CA CYS A 214 8.43 -0.79 -23.28
C CYS A 214 7.68 -1.23 -24.54
N ASN A 215 7.68 -2.53 -24.85
CA ASN A 215 6.95 -3.07 -25.98
C ASN A 215 5.43 -2.91 -25.82
N GLU A 216 4.88 -3.04 -24.60
CA GLU A 216 3.47 -2.76 -24.35
C GLU A 216 3.13 -1.28 -24.55
N ALA A 217 3.97 -0.35 -24.05
CA ALA A 217 3.78 1.08 -24.29
C ALA A 217 3.81 1.41 -25.79
N TYR A 218 4.79 0.89 -26.52
CA TYR A 218 4.88 1.02 -27.97
C TYR A 218 3.64 0.46 -28.68
N ARG A 219 3.20 -0.76 -28.33
CA ARG A 219 2.01 -1.37 -28.94
C ARG A 219 0.76 -0.50 -28.76
N LYS A 220 0.63 0.13 -27.60
CA LYS A 220 -0.49 1.03 -27.27
C LYS A 220 -0.41 2.35 -28.05
N SER A 221 0.79 2.92 -28.24
CA SER A 221 0.96 4.13 -29.06
C SER A 221 0.60 3.91 -30.53
N GLN A 222 0.86 2.71 -31.06
CA GLN A 222 0.56 2.37 -32.46
C GLN A 222 -0.92 2.13 -32.80
N VAL A 223 -1.82 2.03 -31.80
CA VAL A 223 -3.26 1.85 -32.07
C VAL A 223 -3.80 3.10 -32.78
N SER A 224 -4.65 2.94 -33.79
CA SER A 224 -5.21 4.10 -34.50
C SER A 224 -6.21 4.86 -33.61
N LYS A 225 -6.14 6.20 -33.62
CA LYS A 225 -7.18 7.06 -33.00
C LYS A 225 -8.57 6.85 -33.63
N SER A 226 -8.62 6.32 -34.85
CA SER A 226 -9.88 6.04 -35.56
C SER A 226 -10.56 4.73 -35.15
N SER A 227 -9.97 3.92 -34.25
CA SER A 227 -10.60 2.67 -33.78
C SER A 227 -11.83 2.91 -32.89
N GLY A 228 -12.05 4.15 -32.44
CA GLY A 228 -13.25 4.57 -31.70
C GLY A 228 -13.21 4.24 -30.20
N ASN A 229 -12.27 3.41 -29.74
CA ASN A 229 -12.13 3.03 -28.33
C ASN A 229 -10.81 3.53 -27.72
N ALA A 230 -10.87 4.64 -26.99
CA ALA A 230 -9.71 5.21 -26.31
C ALA A 230 -9.05 4.24 -25.30
N ASN A 231 -9.82 3.31 -24.71
CA ASN A 231 -9.29 2.35 -23.73
C ASN A 231 -8.27 1.38 -24.36
N GLU A 232 -8.31 1.18 -25.68
CA GLU A 232 -7.32 0.34 -26.37
C GLU A 232 -5.91 0.93 -26.30
N LYS A 233 -5.80 2.25 -26.11
CA LYS A 233 -4.54 3.00 -25.94
C LYS A 233 -4.10 3.16 -24.48
N ILE A 234 -4.88 2.65 -23.53
CA ILE A 234 -4.59 2.76 -22.10
C ILE A 234 -3.99 1.44 -21.59
N ILE A 235 -2.92 1.56 -20.81
CA ILE A 235 -2.35 0.50 -19.97
C ILE A 235 -2.94 0.67 -18.58
N PHE A 236 -3.86 -0.20 -18.20
CA PHE A 236 -4.47 -0.16 -16.87
C PHE A 236 -3.56 -0.82 -15.83
N ARG A 237 -3.57 -0.25 -14.62
CA ARG A 237 -2.79 -0.74 -13.47
C ARG A 237 -2.99 -2.23 -13.24
N LYS A 238 -4.23 -2.68 -13.08
CA LYS A 238 -4.58 -4.06 -12.76
C LYS A 238 -3.99 -5.06 -13.75
N GLY A 239 -4.24 -4.84 -15.05
CA GLY A 239 -3.70 -5.72 -16.09
C GLY A 239 -2.17 -5.71 -16.17
N MET A 240 -1.53 -4.58 -15.85
CA MET A 240 -0.06 -4.51 -15.80
C MET A 240 0.52 -5.19 -14.56
N ILE A 241 -0.14 -5.13 -13.41
CA ILE A 241 0.23 -5.89 -12.20
C ILE A 241 0.16 -7.39 -12.50
N GLU A 242 -0.96 -7.87 -13.07
CA GLU A 242 -1.12 -9.27 -13.47
C GLU A 242 0.01 -9.70 -14.43
N PHE A 243 0.24 -8.90 -15.48
CA PHE A 243 1.31 -9.13 -16.44
C PHE A 243 2.69 -9.23 -15.79
N VAL A 244 3.06 -8.26 -14.96
CA VAL A 244 4.38 -8.23 -14.30
C VAL A 244 4.53 -9.38 -13.31
N ASN A 245 3.52 -9.64 -12.49
CA ASN A 245 3.54 -10.71 -11.50
C ASN A 245 3.70 -12.08 -12.18
N ASP A 246 3.04 -12.30 -13.32
CA ASP A 246 3.17 -13.53 -14.12
C ASP A 246 4.60 -13.75 -14.63
N HIS A 247 5.29 -12.68 -15.05
CA HIS A 247 6.68 -12.75 -15.51
C HIS A 247 7.68 -12.87 -14.36
N ILE A 248 7.29 -12.50 -13.13
CA ILE A 248 8.10 -12.64 -11.92
C ILE A 248 7.89 -14.03 -11.24
N LYS A 249 7.07 -14.94 -11.81
CA LYS A 249 6.87 -16.32 -11.33
C LYS A 249 8.12 -17.20 -11.46
N VAL A 250 9.17 -16.92 -10.70
CA VAL A 250 10.40 -17.73 -10.59
C VAL A 250 10.84 -17.75 -9.12
N LYS A 251 11.33 -18.91 -8.64
CA LYS A 251 11.92 -19.10 -7.31
C LYS A 251 13.20 -18.25 -7.15
N SER A 252 13.05 -16.97 -6.85
CA SER A 252 14.06 -16.17 -6.18
C SER A 252 13.85 -16.24 -4.67
N GLY A 253 14.94 -16.11 -3.91
CA GLY A 253 14.87 -16.12 -2.44
C GLY A 253 13.91 -15.06 -1.94
N ASP A 254 13.02 -15.45 -1.03
CA ASP A 254 12.15 -14.52 -0.33
C ASP A 254 13.00 -13.63 0.57
N ILE A 255 12.83 -12.32 0.44
CA ILE A 255 13.53 -11.33 1.28
C ILE A 255 12.65 -10.71 2.35
N LYS A 256 11.33 -10.96 2.30
CA LYS A 256 10.37 -10.47 3.28
C LYS A 256 10.01 -11.58 4.25
N VAL A 257 9.86 -11.21 5.51
CA VAL A 257 9.76 -12.17 6.64
C VAL A 257 8.46 -12.94 6.63
N TYR A 258 7.38 -12.31 6.17
CA TYR A 258 6.02 -12.79 6.30
C TYR A 258 5.46 -13.20 4.93
N PRO A 259 5.83 -14.38 4.40
CA PRO A 259 5.42 -14.78 3.06
C PRO A 259 3.90 -14.73 2.90
N LYS A 260 3.45 -14.31 1.73
CA LYS A 260 2.03 -14.33 1.35
C LYS A 260 1.54 -15.76 1.16
N ASN A 261 0.25 -16.00 1.42
CA ASN A 261 -0.42 -17.32 1.24
C ASN A 261 0.10 -18.46 2.13
N ARG A 262 0.18 -18.24 3.45
CA ARG A 262 0.48 -19.33 4.40
C ARG A 262 -0.78 -20.16 4.66
N SER A 263 -0.73 -21.47 4.40
CA SER A 263 -1.91 -22.37 4.46
C SER A 263 -2.08 -23.12 5.78
N GLN A 264 -1.11 -23.04 6.68
CA GLN A 264 -1.06 -23.85 7.90
C GLN A 264 -1.95 -23.29 9.01
N ARG A 265 -3.20 -23.72 9.07
CA ARG A 265 -4.20 -23.22 10.04
C ARG A 265 -4.14 -23.96 11.38
N ILE A 266 -4.24 -23.22 12.50
CA ILE A 266 -4.43 -23.82 13.83
C ILE A 266 -5.90 -24.18 14.08
N VAL A 267 -6.81 -23.31 13.62
CA VAL A 267 -8.27 -23.41 13.81
C VAL A 267 -8.99 -23.04 12.52
N ASN A 268 -10.28 -23.36 12.42
CA ASN A 268 -11.12 -23.07 11.26
C ASN A 268 -12.30 -22.19 11.65
N LEU A 269 -12.62 -21.22 10.80
CA LEU A 269 -13.84 -20.42 10.89
C LEU A 269 -15.07 -21.34 10.75
N PHE A 270 -16.04 -21.18 11.65
CA PHE A 270 -17.34 -21.87 11.57
C PHE A 270 -18.53 -20.93 11.66
N HIS A 271 -18.32 -19.72 12.18
CA HIS A 271 -19.35 -18.69 12.30
C HIS A 271 -18.80 -17.34 11.90
N GLU A 272 -19.59 -16.59 11.13
CA GLU A 272 -19.31 -15.21 10.79
C GLU A 272 -20.61 -14.41 10.75
N SER A 273 -20.61 -13.26 11.41
CA SER A 273 -21.68 -12.29 11.32
C SER A 273 -21.08 -10.89 11.31
N VAL A 274 -21.53 -10.08 10.36
CA VAL A 274 -21.11 -8.68 10.24
C VAL A 274 -22.35 -7.81 10.39
N LYS A 275 -22.28 -6.84 11.32
CA LYS A 275 -23.32 -5.85 11.53
C LYS A 275 -22.68 -4.47 11.60
N ASP A 276 -22.99 -3.62 10.63
CA ASP A 276 -22.41 -2.29 10.50
C ASP A 276 -20.87 -2.34 10.50
N LYS A 277 -20.21 -1.71 11.49
CA LYS A 277 -18.75 -1.72 11.66
C LYS A 277 -18.26 -2.82 12.61
N CYS A 278 -19.14 -3.72 13.05
CA CYS A 278 -18.82 -4.78 13.99
C CYS A 278 -18.77 -6.16 13.31
N VAL A 279 -17.74 -6.92 13.65
CA VAL A 279 -17.52 -8.29 13.16
C VAL A 279 -17.57 -9.26 14.34
N ASN A 280 -18.33 -10.35 14.19
CA ASN A 280 -18.39 -11.48 15.12
C ASN A 280 -17.93 -12.73 14.37
N GLN A 281 -16.80 -13.31 14.77
CA GLN A 281 -16.29 -14.54 14.17
C GLN A 281 -16.00 -15.62 15.21
N GLY A 282 -16.40 -16.85 14.89
CA GLY A 282 -16.20 -18.04 15.71
C GLY A 282 -15.28 -19.03 15.02
N TYR A 283 -14.29 -19.52 15.77
CA TYR A 283 -13.32 -20.50 15.33
C TYR A 283 -13.41 -21.78 16.16
N LYS A 284 -13.10 -22.91 15.54
CA LYS A 284 -13.07 -24.22 16.20
C LYS A 284 -11.91 -25.07 15.69
N GLN A 285 -11.57 -26.09 16.47
CA GLN A 285 -10.77 -27.22 16.01
C GLN A 285 -11.63 -28.49 16.05
N ALA A 286 -11.43 -29.37 15.07
CA ALA A 286 -12.15 -30.63 14.97
C ALA A 286 -11.77 -31.59 16.12
N PHE A 287 -12.72 -32.45 16.48
CA PHE A 287 -12.44 -33.62 17.31
C PHE A 287 -11.88 -34.75 16.43
N HIS A 288 -10.95 -35.52 16.99
CA HIS A 288 -10.58 -36.82 16.45
C HIS A 288 -11.34 -37.89 17.23
N PHE A 289 -12.43 -38.40 16.64
CA PHE A 289 -13.46 -39.14 17.37
C PHE A 289 -14.05 -38.30 18.52
N SER A 290 -13.94 -38.76 19.76
CA SER A 290 -14.38 -38.02 20.96
C SER A 290 -13.28 -37.16 21.60
N CYS A 291 -12.07 -37.16 21.04
CA CYS A 291 -10.93 -36.47 21.63
C CYS A 291 -10.69 -35.12 20.96
N TYR A 292 -10.69 -34.04 21.74
CA TYR A 292 -10.31 -32.72 21.25
C TYR A 292 -8.81 -32.69 20.91
N ARG A 293 -8.44 -32.11 19.77
CA ARG A 293 -7.08 -32.23 19.19
C ARG A 293 -6.09 -31.24 19.80
N TYR A 294 -5.90 -31.26 21.13
CA TYR A 294 -4.94 -30.38 21.82
C TYR A 294 -3.51 -30.53 21.29
N GLU A 295 -3.04 -31.76 21.06
CA GLU A 295 -1.69 -32.01 20.53
C GLU A 295 -1.48 -31.33 19.17
N TYR A 296 -2.49 -31.40 18.29
CA TYR A 296 -2.43 -30.73 17.01
C TYR A 296 -2.29 -29.21 17.20
N ILE A 297 -3.12 -28.61 18.06
CA ILE A 297 -3.06 -27.16 18.34
C ILE A 297 -1.65 -26.79 18.83
N VAL A 298 -1.11 -27.53 19.80
CA VAL A 298 0.22 -27.30 20.37
C VAL A 298 1.33 -27.44 19.32
N ASP A 299 1.29 -28.48 18.49
CA ASP A 299 2.26 -28.66 17.41
C ASP A 299 2.20 -27.52 16.39
N GLN A 300 0.99 -27.04 16.06
CA GLN A 300 0.86 -25.89 15.17
C GLN A 300 1.30 -24.58 15.83
N LEU A 301 1.07 -24.36 17.12
CA LEU A 301 1.54 -23.17 17.85
C LEU A 301 3.05 -22.98 17.68
N LEU A 302 3.83 -24.07 17.76
CA LEU A 302 5.29 -24.02 17.58
C LEU A 302 5.73 -23.56 16.19
N CYS A 303 4.88 -23.74 15.17
CA CYS A 303 5.17 -23.27 13.81
C CYS A 303 4.97 -21.76 13.65
N TRP A 304 4.28 -21.10 14.58
CA TRP A 304 3.87 -19.69 14.47
C TRP A 304 4.46 -18.78 15.55
N ILE A 305 5.02 -19.36 16.61
CA ILE A 305 5.45 -18.63 17.80
C ILE A 305 6.63 -17.67 17.53
N ASP A 306 7.46 -18.00 16.55
CA ASP A 306 8.58 -17.21 16.09
C ASP A 306 8.11 -15.86 15.52
N GLU A 307 7.04 -15.83 14.73
CA GLU A 307 6.45 -14.58 14.20
C GLU A 307 5.96 -13.63 15.31
N ILE A 308 5.62 -14.15 16.49
CA ILE A 308 5.16 -13.37 17.66
C ILE A 308 6.31 -12.89 18.54
N LEU A 309 7.28 -13.77 18.77
CA LEU A 309 8.33 -13.55 19.75
C LEU A 309 9.59 -12.94 19.15
N MET A 310 9.81 -13.01 17.84
CA MET A 310 11.05 -12.55 17.19
C MET A 310 10.85 -11.30 16.35
N LYS A 311 11.88 -10.43 16.31
CA LYS A 311 11.95 -9.29 15.40
C LYS A 311 12.05 -9.76 13.95
N PRO A 312 11.57 -8.96 12.98
CA PRO A 312 11.76 -9.22 11.55
C PRO A 312 13.23 -9.53 11.17
N THR A 313 14.18 -8.76 11.72
CA THR A 313 15.63 -8.97 11.56
C THR A 313 16.13 -10.32 12.06
N GLU A 314 15.57 -10.80 13.18
CA GLU A 314 15.95 -12.07 13.81
C GLU A 314 15.37 -13.26 13.05
N LEU A 315 14.21 -13.09 12.42
CA LEU A 315 13.57 -14.13 11.60
C LEU A 315 14.33 -14.38 10.30
N ILE A 316 14.79 -13.32 9.61
CA ILE A 316 15.56 -13.46 8.36
C ILE A 316 17.03 -13.81 8.61
N ASN A 317 17.69 -13.13 9.55
CA ASN A 317 19.11 -13.34 9.83
C ASN A 317 19.33 -14.38 10.93
N SER A 318 18.46 -15.40 11.00
CA SER A 318 18.40 -16.35 12.11
C SER A 318 19.81 -16.81 12.47
N PRO A 319 20.29 -16.53 13.69
CA PRO A 319 21.58 -17.04 14.13
C PRO A 319 21.55 -18.57 14.14
N SER A 320 22.67 -19.22 14.46
CA SER A 320 22.69 -20.68 14.67
C SER A 320 21.47 -21.10 15.51
N LEU A 321 20.79 -22.18 15.13
CA LEU A 321 19.54 -22.66 15.73
C LEU A 321 19.52 -22.54 17.27
N ILE A 322 20.63 -22.86 17.94
CA ILE A 322 20.82 -22.75 19.40
C ILE A 322 20.50 -21.35 19.95
N LYS A 323 21.04 -20.29 19.34
CA LYS A 323 20.86 -18.91 19.80
C LYS A 323 19.42 -18.43 19.59
N THR A 324 18.79 -18.87 18.50
CA THR A 324 17.36 -18.62 18.24
C THR A 324 16.50 -19.29 19.31
N THR A 325 16.82 -20.53 19.67
CA THR A 325 16.15 -21.25 20.77
C THR A 325 16.32 -20.54 22.11
N GLU A 326 17.53 -20.07 22.44
CA GLU A 326 17.78 -19.32 23.69
C GLU A 326 16.95 -18.03 23.78
N ILE A 327 16.92 -17.23 22.70
CA ILE A 327 16.11 -16.00 22.64
C ILE A 327 14.63 -16.31 22.86
N LEU A 328 14.11 -17.35 22.19
CA LEU A 328 12.72 -17.76 22.35
C LEU A 328 12.42 -18.21 23.79
N LYS A 329 13.32 -18.98 24.42
CA LYS A 329 13.16 -19.41 25.82
C LYS A 329 13.09 -18.22 26.78
N ASP A 330 13.95 -17.23 26.60
CA ASP A 330 14.00 -16.09 27.50
C ASP A 330 12.74 -15.23 27.37
N ARG A 331 12.24 -15.01 26.15
CA ARG A 331 10.99 -14.28 25.91
C ARG A 331 9.75 -15.06 26.38
N LEU A 332 9.74 -16.37 26.20
CA LEU A 332 8.68 -17.25 26.73
C LEU A 332 8.55 -17.17 28.26
N LYS A 333 9.64 -16.95 28.99
CA LYS A 333 9.62 -16.82 30.46
C LYS A 333 9.11 -15.47 30.94
N GLN A 334 9.10 -14.45 30.08
CA GLN A 334 8.77 -13.07 30.44
C GLN A 334 7.27 -12.77 30.29
N GLU A 335 6.51 -13.60 29.57
CA GLU A 335 5.08 -13.41 29.37
C GLU A 335 4.22 -14.58 29.88
N ASP A 336 2.95 -14.30 30.15
CA ASP A 336 1.96 -15.31 30.48
C ASP A 336 1.74 -16.27 29.30
N LEU A 337 1.81 -17.58 29.56
CA LEU A 337 1.66 -18.60 28.51
C LEU A 337 0.28 -18.54 27.84
N GLY A 338 -0.78 -18.19 28.58
CA GLY A 338 -2.11 -18.00 28.02
C GLY A 338 -2.14 -16.89 26.99
N LYS A 339 -1.51 -15.75 27.30
CA LYS A 339 -1.32 -14.63 26.36
C LYS A 339 -0.54 -15.05 25.12
N ILE A 340 0.57 -15.77 25.28
CA ILE A 340 1.38 -16.24 24.13
C ILE A 340 0.56 -17.17 23.23
N ILE A 341 -0.18 -18.11 23.81
CA ILE A 341 -1.09 -19.00 23.07
C ILE A 341 -2.12 -18.17 22.29
N SER A 342 -2.84 -17.27 22.97
CA SER A 342 -3.88 -16.45 22.31
C SER A 342 -3.32 -15.56 21.19
N LYS A 343 -2.17 -14.89 21.42
CA LYS A 343 -1.48 -14.09 20.38
C LYS A 343 -1.12 -14.94 19.17
N THR A 344 -0.59 -16.14 19.40
CA THR A 344 -0.12 -17.04 18.33
C THR A 344 -1.29 -17.60 17.52
N ILE A 345 -2.39 -18.00 18.16
CA ILE A 345 -3.59 -18.46 17.45
C ILE A 345 -4.19 -17.32 16.63
N PHE A 346 -4.33 -16.13 17.23
CA PHE A 346 -4.90 -14.98 16.53
C PHE A 346 -4.04 -14.54 15.35
N ASN A 347 -2.71 -14.52 15.49
CA ASN A 347 -1.81 -14.27 14.36
C ASN A 347 -1.98 -15.32 13.26
N SER A 348 -2.07 -16.62 13.60
CA SER A 348 -2.32 -17.66 12.61
C SER A 348 -3.63 -17.43 11.85
N ILE A 349 -4.70 -17.01 12.53
CA ILE A 349 -5.97 -16.64 11.89
C ILE A 349 -5.73 -15.50 10.89
N LEU A 350 -5.17 -14.37 11.34
CA LEU A 350 -4.93 -13.21 10.47
C LEU A 350 -4.01 -13.53 9.29
N ARG A 351 -2.98 -14.35 9.49
CA ARG A 351 -2.00 -14.74 8.46
C ARG A 351 -2.56 -15.73 7.43
N THR A 352 -3.62 -16.46 7.78
CA THR A 352 -4.25 -17.46 6.89
C THR A 352 -5.51 -16.94 6.20
N GLU A 353 -6.07 -15.82 6.68
CA GLU A 353 -7.26 -15.16 6.14
C GLU A 353 -6.94 -13.83 5.43
N SER A 354 -5.73 -13.29 5.62
CA SER A 354 -5.29 -12.05 4.99
C SER A 354 -3.77 -11.99 4.77
N ASP A 355 -3.34 -11.07 3.90
CA ASP A 355 -1.92 -10.72 3.74
C ASP A 355 -1.46 -9.82 4.92
N SER A 356 -1.42 -10.40 6.12
CA SER A 356 -1.06 -9.69 7.35
C SER A 356 0.45 -9.71 7.63
N GLN A 357 0.95 -8.64 8.23
CA GLN A 357 2.33 -8.50 8.69
C GLN A 357 2.34 -8.12 10.18
N PRO A 358 2.65 -9.06 11.09
CA PRO A 358 2.65 -8.78 12.51
C PRO A 358 3.81 -7.86 12.89
N ILE A 359 3.56 -7.00 13.87
CA ILE A 359 4.60 -6.18 14.51
C ILE A 359 4.80 -6.76 15.92
N PRO A 360 5.96 -7.37 16.22
CA PRO A 360 6.20 -8.10 17.48
C PRO A 360 6.14 -7.19 18.72
N MET A 361 4.97 -7.12 19.38
CA MET A 361 4.76 -6.20 20.50
C MET A 361 5.39 -6.62 21.83
N VAL A 362 5.68 -7.93 21.99
CA VAL A 362 6.28 -8.54 23.19
C VAL A 362 7.63 -7.88 23.56
N LEU A 363 8.24 -7.15 22.63
CA LEU A 363 9.53 -6.50 22.79
C LEU A 363 9.45 -5.09 23.40
N PHE A 364 8.25 -4.52 23.48
CA PHE A 364 8.04 -3.12 23.89
C PHE A 364 7.34 -2.99 25.24
N SER A 365 6.94 -4.11 25.86
CA SER A 365 6.29 -4.16 27.17
C SER A 365 7.22 -3.88 28.35
N VAL A 366 8.52 -3.67 28.11
CA VAL A 366 9.52 -3.43 29.15
C VAL A 366 9.88 -1.93 29.20
N GLY A 367 9.08 -1.16 29.92
CA GLY A 367 9.38 0.24 30.27
C GLY A 367 8.51 0.76 31.42
N ASP A 368 9.05 1.65 32.24
CA ASP A 368 8.50 2.19 33.51
C ASP A 368 7.15 2.97 33.39
N LYS A 369 6.44 2.90 32.25
CA LYS A 369 5.24 3.69 31.94
C LYS A 369 3.96 2.87 31.74
N GLY A 370 3.87 1.69 32.34
CA GLY A 370 2.68 0.83 32.23
C GLY A 370 2.58 0.14 30.87
N GLY A 371 1.92 -1.02 30.85
CA GLY A 371 1.74 -1.82 29.62
C GLY A 371 0.81 -1.14 28.61
N PHE A 372 0.93 -1.53 27.34
CA PHE A 372 0.02 -1.07 26.29
C PHE A 372 -1.41 -1.55 26.54
N SER A 373 -2.39 -0.76 26.07
CA SER A 373 -3.81 -1.11 26.09
C SER A 373 -4.20 -2.14 25.00
N PHE A 374 -3.23 -2.75 24.33
CA PHE A 374 -3.38 -3.82 23.32
C PHE A 374 -2.22 -4.82 23.42
N ASP A 375 -2.45 -6.03 22.92
CA ASP A 375 -1.54 -7.17 22.99
C ASP A 375 -0.80 -7.45 21.66
N SER A 376 -1.38 -7.07 20.52
CA SER A 376 -0.80 -7.31 19.19
C SER A 376 -1.15 -6.23 18.17
N VAL A 377 -0.29 -6.08 17.16
CA VAL A 377 -0.46 -5.16 16.04
C VAL A 377 -0.19 -5.90 14.73
N ASN A 378 -1.05 -5.71 13.75
CA ASN A 378 -0.90 -6.30 12.43
C ASN A 378 -1.18 -5.25 11.34
N ILE A 379 -0.31 -5.17 10.34
CA ILE A 379 -0.58 -4.44 9.10
C ILE A 379 -1.30 -5.41 8.16
N ILE A 380 -2.49 -5.06 7.70
CA ILE A 380 -3.25 -5.86 6.72
C ILE A 380 -3.10 -5.21 5.35
N LEU A 381 -2.39 -5.90 4.45
CA LEU A 381 -2.17 -5.41 3.09
C LEU A 381 -3.45 -5.54 2.27
N LYS A 382 -3.76 -4.50 1.50
CA LYS A 382 -4.86 -4.48 0.54
C LYS A 382 -4.31 -4.27 -0.87
N GLU A 383 -4.91 -4.95 -1.84
CA GLU A 383 -4.47 -4.86 -3.24
C GLU A 383 -4.98 -3.58 -3.92
N ASP A 384 -6.27 -3.29 -3.75
CA ASP A 384 -6.99 -2.23 -4.47
C ASP A 384 -7.44 -1.06 -3.57
N SER A 385 -7.08 -1.09 -2.28
CA SER A 385 -7.41 -0.02 -1.33
C SER A 385 -6.20 0.29 -0.44
N ASP A 386 -6.37 1.24 0.46
CA ASP A 386 -5.39 1.51 1.49
C ASP A 386 -5.21 0.35 2.45
N ASP A 387 -3.98 0.18 2.94
CA ASP A 387 -3.65 -0.84 3.93
C ASP A 387 -4.24 -0.46 5.30
N GLU A 388 -4.57 -1.46 6.10
CA GLU A 388 -5.22 -1.29 7.40
C GLU A 388 -4.25 -1.59 8.55
N LEU A 389 -4.52 -0.98 9.71
CA LEU A 389 -3.82 -1.29 10.95
C LEU A 389 -4.78 -1.91 11.96
N TRP A 390 -4.46 -3.12 12.39
CA TRP A 390 -5.27 -3.87 13.33
C TRP A 390 -4.59 -3.90 14.70
N LEU A 391 -5.26 -3.36 15.70
CA LEU A 391 -4.81 -3.32 17.09
C LEU A 391 -5.69 -4.26 17.90
N SER A 392 -5.09 -5.22 18.61
CA SER A 392 -5.87 -6.30 19.20
C SER A 392 -5.51 -6.58 20.64
N THR A 393 -6.51 -6.88 21.45
CA THR A 393 -6.33 -7.49 22.77
C THR A 393 -6.80 -8.94 22.73
N VAL A 394 -6.09 -9.82 23.43
CA VAL A 394 -6.33 -11.27 23.38
C VAL A 394 -6.35 -11.83 24.79
N GLU A 395 -7.28 -12.74 25.09
CA GLU A 395 -7.37 -13.35 26.42
C GLU A 395 -7.62 -14.87 26.33
N LEU A 396 -7.13 -15.60 27.34
CA LEU A 396 -7.39 -17.03 27.54
C LEU A 396 -8.06 -17.22 28.90
N ILE A 397 -9.32 -17.63 28.87
CA ILE A 397 -10.23 -17.64 30.02
C ILE A 397 -10.40 -19.07 30.52
N LYS A 398 -9.72 -19.40 31.63
CA LYS A 398 -9.73 -20.73 32.24
C LYS A 398 -10.99 -21.01 33.06
N ASP A 399 -11.62 -19.99 33.60
CA ASP A 399 -12.83 -20.13 34.41
C ASP A 399 -14.02 -19.55 33.62
N GLU A 400 -14.95 -20.41 33.22
CA GLU A 400 -16.15 -20.03 32.47
C GLU A 400 -16.98 -18.96 33.20
N SER A 401 -16.96 -18.94 34.55
CA SER A 401 -17.67 -17.93 35.34
C SER A 401 -17.05 -16.53 35.26
N SER A 402 -15.78 -16.43 34.83
CA SER A 402 -15.05 -15.17 34.72
C SER A 402 -15.23 -14.47 33.37
N ILE A 403 -15.85 -15.10 32.38
CA ILE A 403 -15.96 -14.59 31.01
C ILE A 403 -16.51 -13.16 30.96
N GLU A 404 -17.59 -12.89 31.70
CA GLU A 404 -18.22 -11.56 31.74
C GLU A 404 -17.27 -10.48 32.28
N THR A 405 -16.50 -10.82 33.31
CA THR A 405 -15.54 -9.88 33.93
C THR A 405 -14.41 -9.58 32.95
N VAL A 406 -13.90 -10.60 32.26
CA VAL A 406 -12.84 -10.43 31.26
C VAL A 406 -13.35 -9.63 30.04
N ILE A 407 -14.61 -9.83 29.63
CA ILE A 407 -15.24 -8.99 28.60
C ILE A 407 -15.26 -7.51 29.04
N ASP A 408 -15.64 -7.23 30.30
CA ASP A 408 -15.65 -5.87 30.85
C ASP A 408 -14.25 -5.23 30.84
N GLU A 409 -13.23 -6.00 31.20
CA GLU A 409 -11.83 -5.56 31.18
C GLU A 409 -11.33 -5.27 29.76
N CYS A 410 -11.57 -6.18 28.81
CA CYS A 410 -11.19 -5.98 27.40
C CYS A 410 -11.91 -4.79 26.77
N ALA A 411 -13.22 -4.63 27.03
CA ALA A 411 -13.97 -3.48 26.56
C ALA A 411 -13.38 -2.16 27.12
N SER A 412 -12.98 -2.17 28.40
CA SER A 412 -12.33 -1.01 29.03
C SER A 412 -10.96 -0.70 28.42
N LYS A 413 -10.14 -1.72 28.13
CA LYS A 413 -8.85 -1.55 27.43
C LYS A 413 -9.02 -0.94 26.04
N ILE A 414 -9.97 -1.43 25.26
CA ILE A 414 -10.26 -0.92 23.91
C ILE A 414 -10.74 0.53 23.96
N LYS A 415 -11.63 0.88 24.90
CA LYS A 415 -12.05 2.28 25.10
C LYS A 415 -10.87 3.19 25.39
N LYS A 416 -10.04 2.80 26.37
CA LYS A 416 -8.87 3.56 26.75
C LYS A 416 -7.91 3.74 25.57
N LEU A 417 -7.69 2.67 24.80
CA LEU A 417 -6.87 2.73 23.60
C LEU A 417 -7.39 3.76 22.60
N ILE A 418 -8.68 3.72 22.27
CA ILE A 418 -9.29 4.59 21.26
C ILE A 418 -9.32 6.06 21.73
N LEU A 419 -9.67 6.28 23.00
CA LEU A 419 -9.98 7.62 23.52
C LEU A 419 -8.77 8.35 24.10
N GLU A 420 -7.78 7.61 24.60
CA GLU A 420 -6.66 8.19 25.37
C GLU A 420 -5.30 7.84 24.76
N ASP A 421 -5.06 6.56 24.43
CA ASP A 421 -3.71 6.07 24.13
C ASP A 421 -3.38 6.01 22.63
N ILE A 422 -4.31 6.34 21.71
CA ILE A 422 -4.16 6.03 20.28
C ILE A 422 -2.96 6.72 19.63
N ASP A 423 -2.70 7.99 19.92
CA ASP A 423 -1.55 8.70 19.35
C ASP A 423 -0.22 8.19 19.89
N TYR A 424 -0.19 7.78 21.16
CA TYR A 424 0.97 7.11 21.74
C TYR A 424 1.23 5.76 21.05
N ALA A 425 0.17 4.98 20.82
CA ALA A 425 0.26 3.72 20.09
C ALA A 425 0.77 3.93 18.66
N ARG A 426 0.22 4.90 17.92
CA ARG A 426 0.62 5.25 16.54
C ARG A 426 2.11 5.59 16.45
N LYS A 427 2.59 6.47 17.34
CA LYS A 427 4.01 6.83 17.40
C LYS A 427 4.89 5.62 17.68
N MET A 428 4.53 4.80 18.67
CA MET A 428 5.35 3.64 19.03
C MET A 428 5.41 2.59 17.93
N ILE A 429 4.32 2.36 17.22
CA ILE A 429 4.28 1.44 16.09
C ILE A 429 5.14 1.97 14.93
N LEU A 430 5.07 3.28 14.64
CA LEU A 430 5.89 3.93 13.63
C LEU A 430 7.39 3.79 13.91
N ASP A 431 7.79 3.99 15.17
CA ASP A 431 9.20 3.88 15.60
C ASP A 431 9.71 2.43 15.63
N SER A 432 8.81 1.46 15.79
CA SER A 432 9.12 0.06 16.06
C SER A 432 9.10 -0.85 14.84
N LYS A 433 8.32 -0.50 13.81
CA LYS A 433 8.24 -1.30 12.57
C LYS A 433 9.56 -1.23 11.82
N ASP A 434 9.98 -2.35 11.23
CA ASP A 434 11.20 -2.43 10.42
C ASP A 434 10.84 -2.68 8.96
N ASP A 435 10.54 -1.60 8.23
CA ASP A 435 10.06 -1.66 6.85
C ASP A 435 11.01 -2.36 5.88
N SER A 436 12.30 -2.43 6.21
CA SER A 436 13.30 -3.10 5.39
C SER A 436 12.90 -4.56 5.12
N TYR A 437 12.24 -5.18 6.10
CA TYR A 437 11.88 -6.59 6.11
C TYR A 437 10.38 -6.86 5.86
N LEU A 438 9.58 -5.79 5.86
CA LEU A 438 8.15 -5.84 5.55
C LEU A 438 7.90 -5.57 4.06
N TYR A 439 6.83 -6.16 3.53
CA TYR A 439 6.26 -5.77 2.25
C TYR A 439 5.81 -4.32 2.29
N LYS A 440 5.89 -3.64 1.14
CA LYS A 440 5.46 -2.25 0.96
C LYS A 440 4.03 -2.08 1.48
N HIS A 441 3.86 -1.10 2.33
CA HIS A 441 2.58 -0.69 2.87
C HIS A 441 2.48 0.84 2.90
N ASN A 442 1.27 1.36 3.12
CA ASN A 442 1.02 2.79 3.28
C ASN A 442 0.41 3.16 4.64
N VAL A 443 0.67 2.38 5.70
CA VAL A 443 0.13 2.69 7.03
C VAL A 443 0.87 3.83 7.74
N ASP A 444 2.05 4.24 7.25
CA ASP A 444 2.79 5.39 7.78
C ASP A 444 1.94 6.67 7.77
N ASP A 445 1.11 6.81 6.74
CA ASP A 445 0.18 7.93 6.60
C ASP A 445 -0.81 8.03 7.77
N ILE A 446 -1.24 6.88 8.31
CA ILE A 446 -2.17 6.82 9.44
C ILE A 446 -1.45 6.70 10.78
N LEU A 447 -0.16 6.36 10.80
CA LEU A 447 0.68 6.35 11.99
C LEU A 447 1.27 7.73 12.30
N ASN A 448 1.35 8.65 11.33
CA ASN A 448 1.82 10.01 11.56
C ASN A 448 0.84 10.80 12.46
N THR A 449 1.25 11.06 13.71
CA THR A 449 0.46 11.77 14.73
C THR A 449 0.21 13.25 14.43
N GLU A 450 0.81 13.83 13.38
CA GLU A 450 0.43 15.17 12.90
C GLU A 450 -0.99 15.18 12.32
N ARG A 451 -1.48 14.03 11.83
CA ARG A 451 -2.87 13.87 11.37
C ARG A 451 -3.77 13.46 12.53
N CYS A 452 -4.96 14.05 12.57
CA CYS A 452 -5.97 13.69 13.55
C CYS A 452 -6.44 12.24 13.34
N PHE A 453 -6.53 11.46 14.42
CA PHE A 453 -6.98 10.06 14.37
C PHE A 453 -8.35 9.89 13.68
N LEU A 454 -9.27 10.83 13.88
CA LEU A 454 -10.61 10.78 13.26
C LEU A 454 -10.57 10.86 11.73
N GLU A 455 -9.53 11.43 11.13
CA GLU A 455 -9.38 11.52 9.67
C GLU A 455 -8.94 10.20 9.03
N CYS A 456 -8.46 9.25 9.83
CA CYS A 456 -7.93 7.97 9.36
C CYS A 456 -8.52 6.76 10.08
N VAL A 457 -9.57 6.96 10.89
CA VAL A 457 -10.20 5.95 11.74
C VAL A 457 -10.75 4.75 10.96
N ASP A 458 -11.16 4.98 9.71
CA ASP A 458 -11.67 3.98 8.78
C ASP A 458 -10.63 2.93 8.40
N ARG A 459 -9.34 3.26 8.51
CA ARG A 459 -8.21 2.35 8.27
C ARG A 459 -7.77 1.56 9.50
N PHE A 460 -8.38 1.79 10.66
CA PHE A 460 -8.13 1.01 11.88
C PHE A 460 -9.18 -0.09 12.07
N ASN A 461 -8.76 -1.19 12.70
CA ASN A 461 -9.66 -2.19 13.27
C ASN A 461 -9.21 -2.50 14.71
N PHE A 462 -10.15 -2.47 15.65
CA PHE A 462 -9.91 -2.80 17.05
C PHE A 462 -10.45 -4.18 17.34
N SER A 463 -9.57 -5.15 17.58
CA SER A 463 -9.96 -6.55 17.71
C SER A 463 -9.87 -7.05 19.14
N ILE A 464 -10.79 -7.93 19.53
CA ILE A 464 -10.75 -8.67 20.78
C ILE A 464 -10.84 -10.15 20.46
N PHE A 465 -9.86 -10.95 20.91
CA PHE A 465 -9.88 -12.40 20.72
C PHE A 465 -9.98 -13.13 22.06
N PHE A 466 -10.98 -14.00 22.19
CA PHE A 466 -11.21 -14.80 23.38
C PHE A 466 -11.03 -16.29 23.08
N ILE A 467 -10.14 -16.93 23.81
CA ILE A 467 -10.14 -18.39 24.00
C ILE A 467 -10.80 -18.64 25.35
N TYR A 468 -11.81 -19.50 25.43
CA TYR A 468 -12.49 -19.74 26.70
C TYR A 468 -12.94 -21.18 26.88
N ASN A 469 -13.07 -21.55 28.14
CA ASN A 469 -13.66 -22.83 28.54
C ASN A 469 -15.16 -22.85 28.26
N LEU A 470 -15.58 -23.87 27.52
CA LEU A 470 -16.99 -24.22 27.36
C LEU A 470 -17.19 -25.65 27.86
N SER A 471 -17.67 -25.79 29.10
CA SER A 471 -17.63 -27.06 29.85
C SER A 471 -18.35 -28.23 29.16
N ASN A 472 -19.42 -27.95 28.42
CA ASN A 472 -20.19 -28.97 27.70
C ASN A 472 -19.73 -29.18 26.25
N TYR A 473 -18.63 -28.55 25.83
CA TYR A 473 -18.15 -28.65 24.45
C TYR A 473 -17.50 -30.01 24.19
N ASN A 474 -18.14 -30.82 23.34
CA ASN A 474 -17.68 -32.15 22.98
C ASN A 474 -17.95 -32.45 21.49
N ASN A 475 -17.65 -33.67 21.05
CA ASN A 475 -17.78 -34.08 19.65
C ASN A 475 -19.24 -34.17 19.13
N LEU A 476 -20.23 -34.01 20.00
CA LEU A 476 -21.65 -33.96 19.64
C LEU A 476 -22.19 -32.52 19.59
N THR A 477 -21.43 -31.54 20.09
CA THR A 477 -21.84 -30.13 20.04
C THR A 477 -21.89 -29.65 18.60
N THR A 478 -23.01 -29.05 18.24
CA THR A 478 -23.29 -28.54 16.89
C THR A 478 -22.74 -27.13 16.69
N ASP A 479 -22.55 -26.74 15.44
CA ASP A 479 -22.12 -25.38 15.10
C ASP A 479 -23.16 -24.33 15.48
N ASP A 480 -24.45 -24.69 15.44
CA ASP A 480 -25.54 -23.78 15.85
C ASP A 480 -25.50 -23.49 17.35
N GLU A 481 -25.22 -24.49 18.19
CA GLU A 481 -25.06 -24.32 19.63
C GLU A 481 -23.86 -23.41 19.95
N LEU A 482 -22.73 -23.64 19.30
CA LEU A 482 -21.55 -22.78 19.45
C LEU A 482 -21.82 -21.35 18.94
N SER A 483 -22.50 -21.22 17.80
CA SER A 483 -22.83 -19.93 17.19
C SER A 483 -23.77 -19.11 18.07
N TYR A 484 -24.70 -19.77 18.75
CA TYR A 484 -25.59 -19.15 19.73
C TYR A 484 -24.80 -18.62 20.94
N ASP A 485 -23.90 -19.44 21.48
CA ASP A 485 -23.06 -19.07 22.63
C ASP A 485 -22.17 -17.85 22.34
N ILE A 486 -21.39 -17.89 21.25
CA ILE A 486 -20.52 -16.77 20.85
C ILE A 486 -21.32 -15.51 20.51
N SER A 487 -22.53 -15.65 19.96
CA SER A 487 -23.39 -14.49 19.65
C SER A 487 -23.86 -13.80 20.92
N ASN A 488 -24.14 -14.56 21.99
CA ASN A 488 -24.48 -13.97 23.29
C ASN A 488 -23.29 -13.20 23.90
N HIS A 489 -22.09 -13.79 23.86
CA HIS A 489 -20.88 -13.11 24.33
C HIS A 489 -20.52 -11.88 23.49
N PHE A 490 -20.70 -11.95 22.17
CA PHE A 490 -20.52 -10.83 21.25
C PHE A 490 -21.43 -9.66 21.61
N LEU A 491 -22.74 -9.90 21.79
CA LEU A 491 -23.69 -8.84 22.13
C LEU A 491 -23.33 -8.14 23.43
N LYS A 492 -22.86 -8.91 24.43
CA LYS A 492 -22.37 -8.36 25.69
C LYS A 492 -21.11 -7.52 25.48
N ALA A 493 -20.11 -8.02 24.77
CA ALA A 493 -18.89 -7.26 24.48
C ALA A 493 -19.20 -5.93 23.78
N ILE A 494 -20.08 -5.93 22.79
CA ILE A 494 -20.53 -4.72 22.08
C ILE A 494 -21.29 -3.78 23.02
N ASP A 495 -22.25 -4.26 23.82
CA ASP A 495 -22.94 -3.43 24.82
C ASP A 495 -21.96 -2.76 25.81
N ARG A 496 -20.94 -3.51 26.25
CA ARG A 496 -19.90 -2.98 27.13
C ARG A 496 -19.04 -1.93 26.46
N ILE A 497 -18.68 -2.11 25.19
CA ILE A 497 -17.92 -1.12 24.43
C ILE A 497 -18.77 0.13 24.15
N ASP A 498 -20.05 0.00 23.87
CA ASP A 498 -20.92 1.16 23.62
C ASP A 498 -21.44 1.84 24.88
N LYS A 499 -21.21 1.25 26.05
CA LYS A 499 -21.60 1.85 27.32
C LYS A 499 -20.99 3.25 27.44
N GLN A 500 -21.85 4.26 27.63
CA GLN A 500 -21.57 5.70 27.72
C GLN A 500 -21.26 6.41 26.39
N MET A 501 -20.72 5.73 25.38
CA MET A 501 -20.40 6.32 24.08
C MET A 501 -20.57 5.28 22.98
N LYS A 502 -21.31 5.60 21.92
CA LYS A 502 -21.59 4.69 20.79
C LYS A 502 -20.37 4.54 19.86
N LEU A 503 -19.27 4.01 20.40
CA LEU A 503 -18.00 3.86 19.68
C LEU A 503 -18.13 2.97 18.45
N THR A 504 -18.99 1.96 18.48
CA THR A 504 -19.19 1.05 17.34
C THR A 504 -19.78 1.72 16.08
N ASN A 505 -20.35 2.91 16.22
CA ASN A 505 -20.76 3.72 15.07
C ASN A 505 -19.58 4.41 14.39
N GLU A 506 -18.50 4.67 15.14
CA GLU A 506 -17.36 5.47 14.70
C GLU A 506 -16.19 4.58 14.26
N VAL A 507 -15.88 3.54 15.03
CA VAL A 507 -14.73 2.66 14.79
C VAL A 507 -15.15 1.24 14.37
N ARG A 508 -14.26 0.54 13.68
CA ARG A 508 -14.43 -0.89 13.40
C ARG A 508 -13.99 -1.74 14.58
N ILE A 509 -14.86 -2.66 15.01
CA ILE A 509 -14.59 -3.57 16.11
C ILE A 509 -14.82 -5.00 15.68
N GLY A 510 -13.79 -5.84 15.80
CA GLY A 510 -13.93 -7.27 15.60
C GLY A 510 -13.85 -8.02 16.93
N VAL A 511 -14.79 -8.92 17.19
CA VAL A 511 -14.72 -9.83 18.34
C VAL A 511 -14.68 -11.25 17.82
N TYR A 512 -13.66 -11.98 18.25
CA TYR A 512 -13.28 -13.27 17.72
C TYR A 512 -13.29 -14.27 18.88
N PHE A 513 -13.84 -15.45 18.65
CA PHE A 513 -14.05 -16.45 19.70
C PHE A 513 -13.47 -17.80 19.31
N LEU A 514 -12.87 -18.48 20.28
CA LEU A 514 -12.45 -19.87 20.22
C LEU A 514 -12.89 -20.60 21.50
N PRO A 515 -14.12 -21.14 21.55
CA PRO A 515 -14.52 -22.04 22.62
C PRO A 515 -13.68 -23.31 22.55
N ILE A 516 -13.17 -23.78 23.69
CA ILE A 516 -12.46 -25.05 23.83
C ILE A 516 -12.94 -25.81 25.08
N PRO A 517 -12.80 -27.14 25.14
CA PRO A 517 -13.28 -27.89 26.29
C PRO A 517 -12.50 -27.61 27.59
N CYS A 518 -11.18 -27.36 27.50
CA CYS A 518 -10.32 -27.14 28.67
C CYS A 518 -9.02 -26.38 28.31
N CYS A 519 -8.98 -25.09 28.63
CA CYS A 519 -7.87 -24.16 28.54
C CYS A 519 -6.67 -24.59 29.37
N GLU A 520 -6.88 -25.15 30.57
CA GLU A 520 -5.79 -25.64 31.41
C GLU A 520 -5.04 -26.79 30.74
N THR A 521 -5.77 -27.69 30.07
CA THR A 521 -5.17 -28.79 29.30
C THR A 521 -4.32 -28.25 28.15
N LEU A 522 -4.83 -27.24 27.43
CA LEU A 522 -4.07 -26.60 26.35
C LEU A 522 -2.78 -25.95 26.88
N VAL A 523 -2.86 -25.17 27.97
CA VAL A 523 -1.71 -24.51 28.58
C VAL A 523 -0.70 -25.52 29.12
N SER A 524 -1.14 -26.59 29.79
CA SER A 524 -0.25 -27.63 30.32
C SER A 524 0.50 -28.33 29.20
N LYS A 525 -0.20 -28.77 28.14
CA LYS A 525 0.41 -29.44 27.00
C LYS A 525 1.38 -28.54 26.26
N PHE A 526 1.02 -27.27 26.07
CA PHE A 526 1.95 -26.30 25.49
C PHE A 526 3.20 -26.13 26.34
N LYS A 527 3.06 -25.98 27.67
CA LYS A 527 4.16 -25.88 28.62
C LYS A 527 5.09 -27.10 28.59
N GLU A 528 4.53 -28.31 28.57
CA GLU A 528 5.29 -29.56 28.43
C GLU A 528 6.07 -29.57 27.12
N LYS A 529 5.43 -29.20 26.01
CA LYS A 529 6.06 -29.20 24.69
C LYS A 529 7.21 -28.20 24.62
N VAL A 530 6.99 -26.94 25.02
CA VAL A 530 8.09 -25.96 25.03
C VAL A 530 9.17 -26.35 26.03
N GLY A 531 8.85 -26.95 27.18
CA GLY A 531 9.83 -27.45 28.14
C GLY A 531 10.68 -28.62 27.63
N CYS A 532 10.13 -29.49 26.78
CA CYS A 532 10.84 -30.63 26.18
C CYS A 532 11.57 -30.31 24.87
N THR A 533 11.11 -29.30 24.12
CA THR A 533 11.66 -28.92 22.80
C THR A 533 12.69 -27.79 22.90
N CYS A 534 12.86 -27.22 24.09
CA CYS A 534 13.79 -26.14 24.39
C CYS A 534 15.06 -26.63 25.06
#